data_AF-A0A812NY03-F1
#
_entry.id   AF-A0A812NY03-F1
#
_cell.length_a   1.000
_cell.length_b   1.000
_cell.length_c   1.000
_cell.angle_alpha   90.00
_cell.angle_beta   90.00
_cell.angle_gamma   90.00
#
_symmetry.space_group_name_H-M   'P 1'
#
loop_
_entity.id
_entity.type
_entity.pdbx_description
1 polymer ?
#
loop_
_entity_poly.entity_id
_entity_poly.type
_entity_poly.pdbx_seq_one_letter_code
_entity_poly.pdbx_strand_id
1 'polypeptide(L)'
;MATLRLVQGVEPGKRFPLTAERSTIGRSSDCEVSLDVAAVSRRHAEVIRRGADFVVEDLGSRNGTYVKLAALIEIAKGLGRAISIDEVLPKLLDSLFKVFTQADRGFVVMRPAPDAPLVPVAAKTRRGDMEEGARISRTIVEEAMTGKKAILSADAASDERFGMAESIAQFQIRSMMCVPLIDSEDEPMGVIQIDTLNQ
;
A
#
# COMPACT_ATOMS: atom_id res chain seq x y z
N MET A 1 35.61 -4.55 -4.89
CA MET A 1 34.62 -4.18 -5.93
C MET A 1 33.24 -4.41 -5.35
N ALA A 2 32.36 -3.41 -5.36
CA ALA A 2 30.98 -3.57 -4.95
C ALA A 2 30.14 -4.11 -6.13
N THR A 3 29.14 -4.91 -5.82
CA THR A 3 28.30 -5.54 -6.84
C THR A 3 26.85 -5.56 -6.35
N LEU A 4 25.94 -5.08 -7.19
CA LEU A 4 24.51 -5.25 -6.99
C LEU A 4 24.12 -6.65 -7.44
N ARG A 5 23.43 -7.40 -6.58
CA ARG A 5 22.95 -8.75 -6.89
C ARG A 5 21.43 -8.75 -6.91
N LEU A 6 20.85 -9.29 -7.98
CA LEU A 6 19.41 -9.53 -8.04
C LEU A 6 19.09 -10.71 -7.11
N VAL A 7 18.31 -10.44 -6.05
CA VAL A 7 17.93 -11.47 -5.06
C VAL A 7 16.65 -12.20 -5.50
N GLN A 8 15.72 -11.48 -6.15
CA GLN A 8 14.44 -11.99 -6.63
C GLN A 8 14.06 -11.30 -7.95
N GLY A 9 13.35 -12.00 -8.84
CA GLY A 9 12.91 -11.45 -10.14
C GLY A 9 13.08 -12.44 -11.30
N VAL A 10 13.12 -11.91 -12.53
CA VAL A 10 13.21 -12.69 -13.78
C VAL A 10 14.57 -13.42 -13.90
N GLU A 11 15.64 -12.85 -13.32
CA GLU A 11 17.00 -13.43 -13.37
C GLU A 11 17.69 -13.45 -11.99
N PRO A 12 17.19 -14.21 -11.00
CA PRO A 12 17.78 -14.27 -9.67
C PRO A 12 19.26 -14.70 -9.72
N GLY A 13 20.10 -14.06 -8.93
CA GLY A 13 21.54 -14.32 -8.90
C GLY A 13 22.36 -13.50 -9.89
N LYS A 14 21.73 -12.80 -10.85
CA LYS A 14 22.42 -11.87 -11.76
C LYS A 14 23.15 -10.78 -10.96
N ARG A 15 24.34 -10.42 -11.40
CA ARG A 15 25.25 -9.50 -10.73
C ARG A 15 25.61 -8.34 -11.65
N PHE A 16 25.51 -7.13 -11.11
CA PHE A 16 25.86 -5.89 -11.79
C PHE A 16 27.02 -5.23 -11.03
N PRO A 17 28.23 -5.17 -11.61
CA PRO A 17 29.35 -4.53 -10.95
C PRO A 17 29.10 -3.01 -10.86
N LEU A 18 29.32 -2.42 -9.69
CA LEU A 18 29.23 -0.97 -9.49
C LEU A 18 30.62 -0.38 -9.66
N THR A 19 30.92 0.05 -10.89
CA THR A 19 32.24 0.59 -11.29
C THR A 19 32.26 2.10 -11.34
N ALA A 20 31.10 2.75 -11.54
CA ALA A 20 30.97 4.19 -11.63
C ALA A 20 30.69 4.85 -10.27
N GLU A 21 30.96 6.16 -10.19
CA GLU A 21 30.55 6.99 -9.03
C GLU A 21 29.03 7.15 -8.94
N ARG A 22 28.32 7.02 -10.07
CA ARG A 22 26.87 6.98 -10.16
C ARG A 22 26.42 5.88 -11.11
N SER A 23 25.55 5.00 -10.61
CA SER A 23 24.98 3.90 -11.39
C SER A 23 23.46 4.01 -11.43
N THR A 24 22.89 4.14 -12.63
CA THR A 24 21.43 4.30 -12.78
C THR A 24 20.73 2.95 -12.82
N ILE A 25 19.64 2.81 -12.07
CA ILE A 25 18.73 1.67 -12.06
C ILE A 25 17.41 2.09 -12.69
N GLY A 26 16.91 1.30 -13.65
CA GLY A 26 15.63 1.61 -14.29
C GLY A 26 15.18 0.55 -15.29
N ARG A 27 13.98 0.73 -15.84
CA ARG A 27 13.41 -0.17 -16.86
C ARG A 27 13.97 0.08 -18.25
N SER A 28 14.48 1.29 -18.47
CA SER A 28 14.98 1.68 -19.78
C SER A 28 16.33 1.03 -20.04
N SER A 29 16.59 0.64 -21.29
CA SER A 29 17.80 -0.08 -21.70
C SER A 29 19.08 0.77 -21.62
N ASP A 30 18.94 2.08 -21.45
CA ASP A 30 20.02 3.04 -21.21
C ASP A 30 20.47 3.09 -19.73
N CYS A 31 19.78 2.39 -18.82
CA CYS A 31 20.20 2.27 -17.43
C CYS A 31 21.32 1.23 -17.29
N GLU A 32 22.34 1.55 -16.48
CA GLU A 32 23.46 0.65 -16.19
C GLU A 32 22.97 -0.65 -15.53
N VAL A 33 21.95 -0.55 -14.69
CA VAL A 33 21.15 -1.68 -14.20
C VAL A 33 19.76 -1.60 -14.84
N SER A 34 19.62 -2.19 -16.01
CA SER A 34 18.34 -2.32 -16.71
C SER A 34 17.54 -3.50 -16.17
N LEU A 35 16.33 -3.21 -15.70
CA LEU A 35 15.34 -4.16 -15.20
C LEU A 35 14.05 -4.01 -16.02
N ASP A 36 13.91 -4.79 -17.10
CA ASP A 36 12.76 -4.72 -18.00
C ASP A 36 11.49 -5.32 -17.38
N VAL A 37 10.92 -4.60 -16.41
CA VAL A 37 9.69 -4.94 -15.72
C VAL A 37 8.81 -3.70 -15.58
N ALA A 38 7.51 -3.86 -15.79
CA ALA A 38 6.57 -2.74 -15.81
C ALA A 38 6.46 -1.97 -14.48
N ALA A 39 6.82 -2.61 -13.36
CA ALA A 39 6.80 -2.01 -12.03
C ALA A 39 7.98 -1.04 -11.76
N VAL A 40 9.00 -1.04 -12.61
CA VAL A 40 10.17 -0.16 -12.49
C VAL A 40 10.03 1.02 -13.45
N SER A 41 10.41 2.21 -12.99
CA SER A 41 10.36 3.43 -13.81
C SER A 41 11.50 3.44 -14.83
N ARG A 42 11.34 4.14 -15.95
CA ARG A 42 12.37 4.23 -17.00
C ARG A 42 13.74 4.60 -16.42
N ARG A 43 13.78 5.62 -15.55
CA ARG A 43 14.85 5.89 -14.59
C ARG A 43 14.22 5.85 -13.21
N HIS A 44 14.62 4.90 -12.36
CA HIS A 44 13.96 4.64 -11.08
C HIS A 44 14.81 5.13 -9.90
N ALA A 45 16.09 4.78 -9.89
CA ALA A 45 17.01 5.17 -8.82
C ALA A 45 18.43 5.35 -9.37
N GLU A 46 19.28 5.97 -8.57
CA GLU A 46 20.73 6.01 -8.77
C GLU A 46 21.43 5.48 -7.53
N VAL A 47 22.45 4.65 -7.72
CA VAL A 47 23.39 4.29 -6.66
C VAL A 47 24.58 5.23 -6.77
N ILE A 48 24.81 6.00 -5.71
CA ILE A 48 25.88 6.98 -5.60
C ILE A 48 26.94 6.42 -4.66
N ARG A 49 28.16 6.33 -5.16
CA ARG A 49 29.31 5.99 -4.34
C ARG A 49 29.77 7.23 -3.56
N ARG A 50 29.94 7.08 -2.24
CA ARG A 50 30.50 8.11 -1.36
C ARG A 50 31.67 7.51 -0.58
N GLY A 51 32.83 7.49 -1.21
CA GLY A 51 34.04 6.89 -0.63
C GLY A 51 33.90 5.38 -0.45
N ALA A 52 33.78 4.92 0.80
CA ALA A 52 33.56 3.51 1.13
C ALA A 52 32.07 3.11 1.12
N ASP A 53 31.16 4.09 1.20
CA ASP A 53 29.72 3.87 1.31
C ASP A 53 29.02 3.96 -0.05
N PHE A 54 27.84 3.33 -0.13
CA PHE A 54 26.93 3.43 -1.27
C PHE A 54 25.57 3.91 -0.77
N VAL A 55 25.05 4.94 -1.42
CA VAL A 55 23.73 5.52 -1.14
C VAL A 55 22.86 5.30 -2.35
N VAL A 56 21.60 4.92 -2.14
CA VAL A 56 20.63 4.79 -3.22
C VAL A 56 19.66 5.96 -3.15
N GLU A 57 19.57 6.73 -4.24
CA GLU A 57 18.71 7.90 -4.40
C GLU A 57 17.59 7.58 -5.39
N ASP A 58 16.33 7.77 -4.98
CA ASP A 58 15.18 7.60 -5.88
C ASP A 58 15.08 8.79 -6.84
N LEU A 59 14.87 8.52 -8.14
CA LEU A 59 14.81 9.54 -9.19
C LEU A 59 13.38 10.03 -9.48
N GLY A 60 12.52 10.06 -8.45
CA GLY A 60 11.10 10.38 -8.62
C GLY A 60 10.33 9.23 -9.27
N SER A 61 10.67 8.00 -8.88
CA SER A 61 10.06 6.82 -9.48
C SER A 61 8.60 6.67 -9.08
N ARG A 62 7.80 6.05 -9.98
CA ARG A 62 6.36 5.90 -9.78
C ARG A 62 6.00 5.13 -8.51
N ASN A 63 6.84 4.16 -8.12
CA ASN A 63 6.58 3.26 -7.01
C ASN A 63 7.52 3.48 -5.81
N GLY A 64 8.52 4.36 -5.94
CA GLY A 64 9.55 4.62 -4.95
C GLY A 64 10.54 3.46 -4.76
N THR A 65 11.80 3.79 -4.46
CA THR A 65 12.88 2.80 -4.29
C THR A 65 12.87 2.11 -2.92
N TYR A 66 12.33 2.77 -1.88
CA TYR A 66 12.30 2.28 -0.48
C TYR A 66 10.92 2.31 0.18
N VAL A 67 9.90 2.80 -0.53
CA VAL A 67 8.67 3.31 0.11
C VAL A 67 7.90 2.22 0.85
N LYS A 68 7.84 0.99 0.31
CA LYS A 68 7.14 -0.13 0.98
C LYS A 68 7.89 -0.64 2.22
N LEU A 69 9.21 -0.82 2.14
CA LEU A 69 10.00 -1.33 3.27
C LEU A 69 10.12 -0.28 4.39
N ALA A 70 10.35 0.98 4.03
CA ALA A 70 10.36 2.07 5.00
C ALA A 70 9.00 2.21 5.70
N ALA A 71 7.90 2.13 4.95
CA ALA A 71 6.56 2.15 5.54
C ALA A 71 6.33 0.97 6.50
N LEU A 72 6.74 -0.25 6.13
CA LEU A 72 6.66 -1.42 7.02
C LEU A 72 7.47 -1.23 8.30
N ILE A 73 8.69 -0.72 8.21
CA ILE A 73 9.55 -0.45 9.37
C ILE A 73 8.92 0.61 10.28
N GLU A 74 8.37 1.69 9.72
CA GLU A 74 7.71 2.74 10.50
C GLU A 74 6.44 2.24 11.17
N ILE A 75 5.63 1.41 10.49
CA ILE A 75 4.47 0.74 11.08
C ILE A 75 4.91 -0.18 12.24
N ALA A 76 5.94 -1.00 12.02
CA ALA A 76 6.45 -1.92 13.04
C ALA A 76 6.99 -1.20 14.28
N LYS A 77 7.73 -0.09 14.09
CA LYS A 77 8.17 0.77 15.19
C LYS A 77 7.00 1.43 15.91
N GLY A 78 5.97 1.83 15.17
CA GLY A 78 4.73 2.39 15.71
C GLY A 78 4.03 1.39 16.63
N LEU A 79 3.87 0.14 16.18
CA LEU A 79 3.31 -0.96 16.96
C LEU A 79 4.11 -1.24 18.23
N GLY A 80 5.45 -1.25 18.15
CA GLY A 80 6.32 -1.55 19.30
C GLY A 80 6.36 -0.48 20.39
N ARG A 81 5.82 0.72 20.15
CA ARG A 81 5.79 1.83 21.13
C ARG A 81 4.40 2.18 21.64
N ALA A 82 3.36 1.70 20.96
CA ALA A 82 2.00 2.11 21.27
C ALA A 82 1.46 1.37 22.49
N ILE A 83 0.73 2.12 23.33
CA ILE A 83 0.03 1.57 24.50
C ILE A 83 -1.37 1.08 24.09
N SER A 84 -1.95 1.65 23.02
CA SER A 84 -3.24 1.26 22.47
C SER A 84 -3.22 1.16 20.94
N ILE A 85 -4.09 0.30 20.41
CA ILE A 85 -4.26 0.12 18.96
C ILE A 85 -4.76 1.42 18.29
N ASP A 86 -5.56 2.21 19.00
CA ASP A 86 -6.14 3.46 18.50
C ASP A 86 -5.09 4.50 18.12
N GLU A 87 -3.90 4.46 18.75
CA GLU A 87 -2.77 5.33 18.38
C GLU A 87 -2.00 4.86 17.14
N VAL A 88 -2.11 3.58 16.80
CA VAL A 88 -1.38 2.97 15.68
C VAL A 88 -2.15 3.10 14.39
N LEU A 89 -3.46 2.90 14.41
CA LEU A 89 -4.29 2.84 13.22
C LEU A 89 -4.23 4.12 12.36
N PRO A 90 -4.26 5.35 12.93
CA PRO A 90 -4.05 6.58 12.15
C PRO A 90 -2.67 6.64 11.48
N LYS A 91 -1.60 6.26 12.20
CA LYS A 91 -0.22 6.24 11.67
C LYS A 91 -0.03 5.20 10.58
N LEU A 92 -0.74 4.08 10.70
CA LEU A 92 -0.81 3.06 9.66
C LEU A 92 -1.46 3.65 8.39
N LEU A 93 -2.59 4.34 8.51
CA LEU A 93 -3.20 5.02 7.35
C LEU A 93 -2.27 6.08 6.75
N ASP A 94 -1.57 6.87 7.56
CA ASP A 94 -0.57 7.83 7.08
C ASP A 94 0.53 7.15 6.24
N SER A 95 1.02 6.00 6.70
CA SER A 95 2.04 5.23 6.01
C SER A 95 1.51 4.62 4.72
N LEU A 96 0.29 4.08 4.73
CA LEU A 96 -0.34 3.55 3.54
C LEU A 96 -0.59 4.64 2.48
N PHE A 97 -0.95 5.85 2.88
CA PHE A 97 -1.14 6.97 1.93
C PHE A 97 0.17 7.47 1.30
N LYS A 98 1.31 7.27 1.96
CA LYS A 98 2.64 7.50 1.38
C LYS A 98 2.97 6.44 0.33
N VAL A 99 2.57 5.18 0.57
CA VAL A 99 2.79 4.05 -0.37
C VAL A 99 1.84 4.13 -1.56
N PHE A 100 0.55 4.32 -1.31
CA PHE A 100 -0.51 4.39 -2.31
C PHE A 100 -0.81 5.85 -2.64
N THR A 101 0.07 6.49 -3.41
CA THR A 101 -0.03 7.91 -3.77
C THR A 101 -1.31 8.28 -4.53
N GLN A 102 -1.94 7.30 -5.18
CA GLN A 102 -3.20 7.45 -5.89
C GLN A 102 -4.45 7.25 -5.02
N ALA A 103 -4.31 6.76 -3.77
CA ALA A 103 -5.44 6.55 -2.87
C ALA A 103 -6.09 7.88 -2.49
N ASP A 104 -7.41 7.96 -2.62
CA ASP A 104 -8.18 9.14 -2.25
C ASP A 104 -8.70 9.05 -0.82
N ARG A 105 -9.14 7.85 -0.40
CA ARG A 105 -9.69 7.59 0.93
C ARG A 105 -9.16 6.28 1.51
N GLY A 106 -9.12 6.20 2.83
CA GLY A 106 -8.81 4.97 3.54
C GLY A 106 -9.40 4.97 4.93
N PHE A 107 -9.81 3.79 5.37
CA PHE A 107 -10.59 3.56 6.57
C PHE A 107 -10.05 2.35 7.30
N VAL A 108 -10.05 2.42 8.63
CA VAL A 108 -9.97 1.24 9.48
C VAL A 108 -11.29 1.12 10.21
N VAL A 109 -11.93 -0.02 10.04
CA VAL A 109 -13.22 -0.34 10.65
C VAL A 109 -13.00 -1.53 11.56
N MET A 110 -13.43 -1.42 12.81
CA MET A 110 -13.25 -2.48 13.80
C MET A 110 -14.59 -2.94 14.34
N ARG A 111 -14.65 -4.20 14.72
CA ARG A 111 -15.73 -4.83 15.46
C ARG A 111 -15.24 -4.98 16.91
N PRO A 112 -15.77 -4.16 17.86
CA PRO A 112 -15.26 -4.17 19.24
C PRO A 112 -15.51 -5.48 20.00
N ALA A 113 -16.54 -6.23 19.60
CA ALA A 113 -16.91 -7.53 20.15
C ALA A 113 -17.66 -8.34 19.08
N PRO A 114 -17.72 -9.67 19.13
CA PRO A 114 -18.31 -10.52 18.08
C PRO A 114 -19.70 -10.11 17.60
N ASP A 115 -20.56 -9.61 18.51
CA ASP A 115 -21.93 -9.17 18.22
C ASP A 115 -22.09 -7.64 18.12
N ALA A 116 -21.00 -6.88 18.22
CA ALA A 116 -21.03 -5.43 18.14
C ALA A 116 -21.07 -4.96 16.68
N PRO A 117 -21.68 -3.78 16.42
CA PRO A 117 -21.62 -3.18 15.10
C PRO A 117 -20.18 -2.82 14.72
N LEU A 118 -19.89 -2.87 13.42
CA LEU A 118 -18.66 -2.36 12.85
C LEU A 118 -18.62 -0.83 12.99
N VAL A 119 -17.55 -0.32 13.58
CA VAL A 119 -17.34 1.11 13.82
C VAL A 119 -16.07 1.60 13.14
N PRO A 120 -16.09 2.74 12.45
CA PRO A 120 -14.88 3.36 11.93
C PRO A 120 -14.05 3.89 13.11
N VAL A 121 -12.82 3.42 13.23
CA VAL A 121 -11.89 3.82 14.31
C VAL A 121 -10.76 4.73 13.82
N ALA A 122 -10.46 4.69 12.52
CA ALA A 122 -9.53 5.61 11.89
C ALA A 122 -9.96 5.84 10.44
N ALA A 123 -9.74 7.05 9.94
CA ALA A 123 -10.03 7.39 8.56
C ALA A 123 -9.07 8.47 8.06
N LYS A 124 -8.80 8.46 6.76
CA LYS A 124 -7.93 9.44 6.10
C LYS A 124 -8.43 9.74 4.69
N THR A 125 -8.41 11.01 4.32
CA THR A 125 -8.69 11.51 2.97
C THR A 125 -7.45 12.23 2.44
N ARG A 126 -7.21 12.16 1.12
CA ARG A 126 -6.12 12.89 0.46
C ARG A 126 -6.51 14.33 0.12
N ARG A 127 -7.77 14.54 -0.25
CA ARG A 127 -8.34 15.83 -0.65
C ARG A 127 -9.69 16.02 0.04
N GLY A 128 -9.94 17.22 0.56
CA GLY A 128 -11.18 17.59 1.25
C GLY A 128 -11.21 17.18 2.72
N ASP A 129 -12.03 17.89 3.50
CA ASP A 129 -12.38 17.49 4.86
C ASP A 129 -13.31 16.28 4.80
N MET A 130 -13.12 15.39 5.77
CA MET A 130 -14.02 14.27 5.95
C MET A 130 -15.32 14.81 6.54
N GLU A 131 -16.41 14.81 5.77
CA GLU A 131 -17.74 15.08 6.33
C GLU A 131 -18.00 14.09 7.48
N GLU A 132 -18.66 14.58 8.54
CA GLU A 132 -19.13 13.77 9.66
C GLU A 132 -19.89 12.55 9.14
N GLY A 133 -19.30 11.38 9.35
CA GLY A 133 -19.78 10.11 8.79
C GLY A 133 -19.00 9.71 7.54
N ALA A 134 -17.78 9.21 7.75
CA ALA A 134 -17.03 8.44 6.76
C ALA A 134 -17.94 7.39 6.11
N ARG A 135 -18.40 7.65 4.88
CA ARG A 135 -19.36 6.77 4.21
C ARG A 135 -18.63 5.59 3.61
N ILE A 136 -18.76 4.44 4.26
CA ILE A 136 -18.10 3.18 3.90
C ILE A 136 -19.13 2.23 3.29
N SER A 137 -18.77 1.53 2.20
CA SER A 137 -19.64 0.51 1.61
C SER A 137 -19.72 -0.70 2.55
N ARG A 138 -20.87 -0.88 3.21
CA ARG A 138 -21.13 -2.05 4.08
C ARG A 138 -20.96 -3.35 3.30
N THR A 139 -21.41 -3.41 2.05
CA THR A 139 -21.28 -4.58 1.18
C THR A 139 -19.83 -5.02 1.03
N ILE A 140 -18.91 -4.10 0.74
CA ILE A 140 -17.48 -4.40 0.59
C ILE A 140 -16.87 -4.89 1.91
N VAL A 141 -17.23 -4.26 3.02
CA VAL A 141 -16.72 -4.63 4.34
C VAL A 141 -17.22 -6.01 4.76
N GLU A 142 -18.52 -6.26 4.62
CA GLU A 142 -19.16 -7.52 4.99
C GLU A 142 -18.63 -8.68 4.15
N GLU A 143 -18.41 -8.48 2.84
CA GLU A 143 -17.81 -9.49 1.97
C GLU A 143 -16.38 -9.83 2.41
N ALA A 144 -15.56 -8.83 2.74
CA ALA A 144 -14.20 -9.05 3.20
C ALA A 144 -14.15 -9.77 4.57
N MET A 145 -15.04 -9.39 5.49
CA MET A 145 -15.17 -10.02 6.81
C MET A 145 -15.62 -11.47 6.68
N THR A 146 -16.70 -11.72 5.93
CA THR A 146 -17.29 -13.07 5.75
C THR A 146 -16.37 -13.99 4.98
N GLY A 147 -15.74 -13.47 3.91
CA GLY A 147 -14.82 -14.24 3.08
C GLY A 147 -13.45 -14.48 3.73
N LYS A 148 -13.13 -13.80 4.84
CA LYS A 148 -11.82 -13.80 5.53
C LYS A 148 -10.64 -13.64 4.56
N LYS A 149 -10.83 -12.91 3.47
CA LYS A 149 -9.85 -12.74 2.39
C LYS A 149 -9.78 -11.29 1.93
N ALA A 150 -8.58 -10.87 1.56
CA ALA A 150 -8.38 -9.58 0.94
C ALA A 150 -9.10 -9.51 -0.42
N ILE A 151 -9.84 -8.42 -0.62
CA ILE A 151 -10.50 -8.09 -1.87
C ILE A 151 -9.73 -6.96 -2.52
N LEU A 152 -9.34 -7.17 -3.77
CA LEU A 152 -8.82 -6.13 -4.65
C LEU A 152 -9.75 -6.03 -5.86
N SER A 153 -10.17 -4.81 -6.17
CA SER A 153 -10.98 -4.52 -7.35
C SER A 153 -10.44 -3.29 -8.07
N ALA A 154 -10.17 -3.45 -9.37
CA ALA A 154 -9.73 -2.36 -10.23
C ALA A 154 -10.90 -1.50 -10.76
N ASP A 155 -12.10 -2.09 -10.78
CA ASP A 155 -13.36 -1.44 -11.13
C ASP A 155 -14.45 -2.03 -10.23
N ALA A 156 -14.75 -1.32 -9.14
CA ALA A 156 -15.68 -1.81 -8.14
C ALA A 156 -17.14 -1.84 -8.66
N ALA A 157 -17.48 -1.00 -9.65
CA ALA A 157 -18.84 -0.89 -10.16
C ALA A 157 -19.23 -2.04 -11.10
N SER A 158 -18.25 -2.70 -11.72
CA SER A 158 -18.45 -3.85 -12.61
C SER A 158 -18.04 -5.20 -12.01
N ASP A 159 -17.60 -5.20 -10.75
CA ASP A 159 -17.13 -6.42 -10.07
C ASP A 159 -18.30 -7.34 -9.71
N GLU A 160 -18.29 -8.55 -10.26
CA GLU A 160 -19.36 -9.55 -10.09
C GLU A 160 -19.62 -9.91 -8.62
N ARG A 161 -18.60 -9.79 -7.75
CA ARG A 161 -18.73 -10.07 -6.31
C ARG A 161 -19.70 -9.12 -5.61
N PHE A 162 -19.87 -7.92 -6.13
CA PHE A 162 -20.70 -6.89 -5.50
C PHE A 162 -21.98 -6.58 -6.28
N GLY A 163 -22.08 -7.05 -7.53
CA GLY A 163 -23.24 -6.80 -8.39
C GLY A 163 -23.55 -5.30 -8.54
N MET A 164 -24.82 -4.96 -8.75
CA MET A 164 -25.32 -3.57 -8.81
C MET A 164 -25.46 -2.96 -7.39
N ALA A 165 -24.42 -3.03 -6.56
CA ALA A 165 -24.47 -2.50 -5.21
C ALA A 165 -24.63 -0.97 -5.22
N GLU A 166 -25.81 -0.49 -4.79
CA GLU A 166 -26.12 0.95 -4.70
C GLU A 166 -25.07 1.73 -3.88
N SER A 167 -24.50 1.10 -2.84
CA SER A 167 -23.47 1.72 -2.00
C SER A 167 -22.17 2.03 -2.74
N ILE A 168 -21.76 1.20 -3.72
CA ILE A 168 -20.54 1.42 -4.51
C ILE A 168 -20.73 2.61 -5.45
N ALA A 169 -21.88 2.69 -6.10
CA ALA A 169 -22.25 3.82 -6.96
C ALA A 169 -22.39 5.12 -6.14
N GLN A 170 -23.07 5.05 -4.98
CA GLN A 170 -23.28 6.18 -4.09
C GLN A 170 -21.95 6.78 -3.56
N PHE A 171 -20.95 5.93 -3.29
CA PHE A 171 -19.66 6.37 -2.76
C PHE A 171 -18.60 6.61 -3.85
N GLN A 172 -19.00 6.55 -5.12
CA GLN A 172 -18.18 6.79 -6.31
C GLN A 172 -16.84 6.04 -6.30
N ILE A 173 -16.85 4.80 -5.81
CA ILE A 173 -15.64 3.98 -5.69
C ILE A 173 -15.24 3.50 -7.10
N ARG A 174 -14.06 3.93 -7.56
CA ARG A 174 -13.47 3.48 -8.82
C ARG A 174 -12.74 2.17 -8.66
N SER A 175 -11.68 2.19 -7.88
CA SER A 175 -10.87 1.02 -7.54
C SER A 175 -10.63 0.99 -6.04
N MET A 176 -10.51 -0.21 -5.47
CA MET A 176 -10.40 -0.39 -4.03
C MET A 176 -9.65 -1.66 -3.63
N MET A 177 -9.11 -1.61 -2.42
CA MET A 177 -8.58 -2.75 -1.68
C MET A 177 -9.26 -2.77 -0.32
N CYS A 178 -9.83 -3.91 0.06
CA CYS A 178 -10.42 -4.14 1.38
C CYS A 178 -9.80 -5.41 1.98
N VAL A 179 -9.17 -5.29 3.13
CA VAL A 179 -8.39 -6.36 3.75
C VAL A 179 -8.94 -6.63 5.16
N PRO A 180 -9.38 -7.87 5.47
CA PRO A 180 -9.81 -8.20 6.82
C PRO A 180 -8.61 -8.22 7.77
N LEU A 181 -8.84 -7.69 8.97
CA LEU A 181 -7.98 -7.82 10.13
C LEU A 181 -8.42 -9.06 10.88
N ILE A 182 -7.57 -10.08 10.86
CA ILE A 182 -7.85 -11.40 11.44
C ILE A 182 -7.04 -11.54 12.73
N ASP A 183 -7.64 -12.06 13.78
CA ASP A 183 -6.96 -12.38 15.03
C ASP A 183 -6.19 -13.71 14.98
N SER A 184 -5.64 -14.12 16.12
CA SER A 184 -4.92 -15.38 16.25
C SER A 184 -5.80 -16.63 16.15
N GLU A 185 -7.12 -16.48 16.29
CA GLU A 185 -8.11 -17.56 16.21
C GLU A 185 -8.77 -17.64 14.82
N ASP A 186 -8.19 -16.93 13.83
CA ASP A 186 -8.71 -16.81 12.47
C ASP A 186 -10.06 -16.06 12.38
N GLU A 187 -10.44 -15.28 13.40
CA GLU A 187 -11.68 -14.52 13.41
C GLU A 187 -11.49 -13.06 12.93
N PRO A 188 -12.38 -12.55 12.06
CA PRO A 188 -12.26 -11.21 11.51
C PRO A 188 -12.72 -10.18 12.56
N MET A 189 -11.77 -9.35 13.02
CA MET A 189 -11.99 -8.27 13.99
C MET A 189 -12.31 -6.92 13.32
N GLY A 190 -12.14 -6.81 12.01
CA GLY A 190 -12.29 -5.54 11.31
C GLY A 190 -11.75 -5.60 9.89
N VAL A 191 -11.67 -4.43 9.24
CA VAL A 191 -11.08 -4.30 7.92
C VAL A 191 -10.23 -3.03 7.80
N ILE A 192 -9.23 -3.08 6.94
CA ILE A 192 -8.56 -1.90 6.37
C ILE A 192 -9.05 -1.77 4.93
N GLN A 193 -9.67 -0.64 4.61
CA GLN A 193 -10.09 -0.30 3.26
C GLN A 193 -9.29 0.89 2.73
N ILE A 194 -8.86 0.82 1.47
CA ILE A 194 -8.31 1.94 0.72
C ILE A 194 -9.01 1.99 -0.63
N ASP A 195 -9.44 3.18 -1.04
CA ASP A 195 -10.09 3.36 -2.33
C ASP A 195 -9.69 4.64 -3.06
N THR A 196 -10.03 4.64 -4.34
CA THR A 196 -9.91 5.75 -5.27
C THR A 196 -11.30 6.14 -5.75
N LEU A 197 -11.50 7.42 -6.00
CA LEU A 197 -12.76 7.97 -6.47
C LEU A 197 -12.80 8.04 -7.99
N ASN A 198 -14.01 7.98 -8.56
CA ASN A 198 -14.24 8.39 -9.95
C ASN A 198 -14.05 9.91 -10.04
N GLN A 199 -12.84 10.35 -10.42
CA GLN A 199 -12.54 11.74 -10.79
C GLN A 199 -13.00 12.03 -12.22
#